data_AF-A0A6I4ZBR5-F1
#
_entry.id   AF-A0A6I4ZBR5-F1
#
_cell.length_a   1.000
_cell.length_b   1.000
_cell.length_c   1.000
_cell.angle_alpha   90.00
_cell.angle_beta   90.00
_cell.angle_gamma   90.00
#
_symmetry.space_group_name_H-M   'P 1'
#
loop_
_entity.id
_entity.type
_entity.pdbx_description
1 polymer ?
#
loop_
_entity_poly.entity_id
_entity_poly.type
_entity_poly.pdbx_seq_one_letter_code
_entity_poly.pdbx_strand_id
1 'polypeptide(L)'
;MGELTLRPNWTTAAGALEGVLAAEGLELPRHAVMGLTGHAWHLCLASEGGITALPNGPHDLDWGAMVERYARTGLEWERFGRRAKGEDLDAAREEALGWARERLDEGLPLIGFDLQVHEFAIVTGYDDERGGFHVESAVSEELGGFAPWDDWPSLGIIELFAPTGPSDPDPELAVLGALQTALQLLSGEGGASEHPRGTPALEAWAEALEGAGEVDRAGNAYMLAVLQAARIDGAAFLHDLAESVPPLAEPLGRAEDAVREVTQALSPLLTLFPFPAGGHGNVANPGLREAAANALRRAAGHERRAAQAIAEAFGMMGAV
;
A
#
# COMPACT_ATOMS: atom_id res chain seq x y z
N MET A 1 11.85 14.23 -19.69
CA MET A 1 10.85 14.05 -18.62
C MET A 1 9.61 13.45 -19.22
N GLY A 2 9.13 12.36 -18.63
CA GLY A 2 7.84 11.74 -18.98
C GLY A 2 6.66 12.59 -18.49
N GLU A 3 5.46 12.17 -18.85
CA GLU A 3 4.23 12.77 -18.31
C GLU A 3 4.07 12.37 -16.84
N LEU A 4 3.86 13.35 -15.97
CA LEU A 4 3.66 13.10 -14.54
C LEU A 4 2.20 12.74 -14.30
N THR A 5 1.91 11.44 -14.29
CA THR A 5 0.55 10.91 -14.16
C THR A 5 0.43 9.80 -13.12
N LEU A 6 -0.68 9.77 -12.39
CA LEU A 6 -1.02 8.69 -11.48
C LEU A 6 -1.22 7.40 -12.27
N ARG A 7 -0.45 6.36 -11.95
CA ARG A 7 -0.59 5.06 -12.63
C ARG A 7 -1.73 4.25 -12.00
N PRO A 8 -2.57 3.55 -12.79
CA PRO A 8 -3.72 2.81 -12.25
C PRO A 8 -3.30 1.66 -11.33
N ASN A 9 -3.37 1.84 -10.01
CA ASN A 9 -2.98 0.84 -9.02
C ASN A 9 -3.99 0.82 -7.85
N TRP A 10 -4.32 -0.37 -7.34
CA TRP A 10 -5.18 -0.52 -6.15
C TRP A 10 -4.51 0.02 -4.89
N THR A 11 -3.19 0.11 -4.86
CA THR A 11 -2.44 0.85 -3.85
C THR A 11 -2.05 2.21 -4.43
N THR A 12 -2.85 3.24 -4.16
CA THR A 12 -2.68 4.57 -4.75
C THR A 12 -1.32 5.22 -4.46
N ALA A 13 -0.73 4.93 -3.29
CA ALA A 13 0.62 5.38 -2.96
C ALA A 13 1.68 4.81 -3.93
N ALA A 14 1.55 3.53 -4.30
CA ALA A 14 2.42 2.89 -5.28
C ALA A 14 2.15 3.41 -6.70
N GLY A 15 0.88 3.66 -7.05
CA GLY A 15 0.51 4.28 -8.33
C GLY A 15 1.09 5.69 -8.49
N ALA A 16 1.13 6.47 -7.41
CA ALA A 16 1.73 7.81 -7.39
C ALA A 16 3.26 7.72 -7.54
N LEU A 17 3.89 6.76 -6.85
CA LEU A 17 5.32 6.48 -6.98
C LEU A 17 5.69 6.03 -8.41
N GLU A 18 4.92 5.12 -9.01
CA GLU A 18 5.11 4.70 -10.41
C GLU A 18 5.07 5.93 -11.35
N GLY A 19 4.15 6.86 -11.11
CA GLY A 19 4.00 8.09 -11.89
C GLY A 19 5.21 9.01 -11.78
N VAL A 20 5.69 9.26 -10.55
CA VAL A 20 6.88 10.07 -10.30
C VAL A 20 8.13 9.42 -10.92
N LEU A 21 8.32 8.11 -10.74
CA LEU A 21 9.46 7.39 -11.33
C LEU A 21 9.46 7.47 -12.86
N ALA A 22 8.29 7.33 -13.50
CA ALA A 22 8.17 7.46 -14.95
C ALA A 22 8.51 8.88 -15.45
N ALA A 23 8.09 9.92 -14.72
CA ALA A 23 8.40 11.31 -15.07
C ALA A 23 9.92 11.59 -15.02
N GLU A 24 10.62 10.98 -14.05
CA GLU A 24 12.08 11.02 -13.88
C GLU A 24 12.85 10.08 -14.83
N GLY A 25 12.16 9.27 -15.65
CA GLY A 25 12.78 8.34 -16.59
C GLY A 25 13.35 7.07 -15.93
N LEU A 26 12.88 6.74 -14.73
CA LEU A 26 13.24 5.55 -13.93
C LEU A 26 12.07 4.55 -13.88
N GLU A 27 11.38 4.36 -15.00
CA GLU A 27 10.21 3.48 -15.05
C GLU A 27 10.59 2.03 -14.68
N LEU A 28 9.99 1.55 -13.60
CA LEU A 28 10.10 0.17 -13.13
C LEU A 28 8.80 -0.59 -13.41
N PRO A 29 8.85 -1.90 -13.63
CA PRO A 29 7.64 -2.72 -13.61
C PRO A 29 6.88 -2.54 -12.30
N ARG A 30 5.54 -2.51 -12.36
CA ARG A 30 4.69 -2.34 -11.16
C ARG A 30 5.07 -3.30 -10.04
N HIS A 31 5.23 -4.57 -10.35
CA HIS A 31 5.57 -5.58 -9.34
C HIS A 31 6.92 -5.31 -8.68
N ALA A 32 7.88 -4.72 -9.39
CA ALA A 32 9.13 -4.26 -8.79
C ALA A 32 8.89 -3.11 -7.80
N VAL A 33 8.10 -2.10 -8.16
CA VAL A 33 7.70 -1.01 -7.24
C VAL A 33 7.01 -1.58 -6.01
N MET A 34 6.00 -2.44 -6.20
CA MET A 34 5.23 -3.04 -5.12
C MET A 34 6.08 -3.91 -4.20
N GLY A 35 6.97 -4.73 -4.76
CA GLY A 35 7.83 -5.65 -4.02
C GLY A 35 8.95 -4.96 -3.25
N LEU A 36 9.68 -4.02 -3.89
CA LEU A 36 10.80 -3.29 -3.28
C LEU A 36 10.36 -2.42 -2.10
N THR A 37 9.18 -1.80 -2.23
CA THR A 37 8.66 -0.84 -1.26
C THR A 37 7.85 -1.49 -0.15
N GLY A 38 7.50 -2.76 -0.29
CA GLY A 38 6.70 -3.50 0.69
C GLY A 38 5.18 -3.40 0.51
N HIS A 39 4.71 -2.58 -0.44
CA HIS A 39 3.27 -2.45 -0.76
C HIS A 39 2.64 -3.80 -1.16
N ALA A 40 3.42 -4.69 -1.80
CA ALA A 40 2.97 -6.04 -2.15
C ALA A 40 2.63 -6.94 -0.94
N TRP A 41 3.13 -6.60 0.25
CA TRP A 41 3.10 -7.46 1.45
C TRP A 41 2.22 -6.90 2.57
N HIS A 42 1.92 -5.60 2.53
CA HIS A 42 1.09 -4.94 3.51
C HIS A 42 -0.31 -5.54 3.59
N LEU A 43 -0.80 -5.68 4.82
CA LEU A 43 -2.19 -5.97 5.15
C LEU A 43 -2.43 -5.50 6.58
N CYS A 44 -3.48 -4.71 6.79
CA CYS A 44 -3.98 -4.34 8.09
C CYS A 44 -5.50 -4.49 8.12
N LEU A 45 -6.02 -5.19 9.13
CA LEU A 45 -7.44 -5.32 9.37
C LEU A 45 -7.90 -4.25 10.34
N ALA A 46 -8.25 -3.08 9.80
CA ALA A 46 -8.74 -1.98 10.60
C ALA A 46 -10.13 -2.28 11.18
N SER A 47 -10.30 -1.93 12.46
CA SER A 47 -11.57 -2.04 13.18
C SER A 47 -11.78 -0.83 14.09
N GLU A 48 -12.99 -0.29 14.13
CA GLU A 48 -13.36 0.83 15.00
C GLU A 48 -14.83 0.70 15.39
N GLY A 49 -15.16 1.04 16.65
CA GLY A 49 -16.56 1.02 17.11
C GLY A 49 -17.25 -0.34 17.07
N GLY A 50 -16.49 -1.45 17.00
CA GLY A 50 -17.04 -2.81 16.86
C GLY A 50 -17.31 -3.24 15.41
N ILE A 51 -16.95 -2.42 14.43
CA ILE A 51 -17.02 -2.72 13.00
C ILE A 51 -15.62 -3.08 12.51
N THR A 52 -15.50 -4.18 11.76
CA THR A 52 -14.23 -4.71 11.23
C THR A 52 -14.16 -4.61 9.71
N ALA A 53 -12.95 -4.67 9.15
CA ALA A 53 -12.65 -4.56 7.72
C ALA A 53 -12.95 -3.16 7.17
N LEU A 54 -12.56 -2.14 7.93
CA LEU A 54 -12.71 -0.74 7.53
C LEU A 54 -11.74 -0.38 6.39
N PRO A 55 -12.15 0.54 5.48
CA PRO A 55 -11.39 0.84 4.27
C PRO A 55 -10.07 1.59 4.51
N ASN A 56 -9.79 2.02 5.74
CA ASN A 56 -8.53 2.66 6.11
C ASN A 56 -7.37 1.68 6.36
N GLY A 57 -7.63 0.38 6.47
CA GLY A 57 -6.60 -0.65 6.68
C GLY A 57 -5.46 -0.62 5.64
N PRO A 58 -5.75 -0.56 4.32
CA PRO A 58 -4.74 -0.42 3.27
C PRO A 58 -3.77 0.76 3.45
N HIS A 59 -4.20 1.83 4.13
CA HIS A 59 -3.42 3.05 4.36
C HIS A 59 -2.69 3.07 5.71
N ASP A 60 -2.81 2.01 6.50
CA ASP A 60 -2.19 1.95 7.82
C ASP A 60 -0.74 1.44 7.76
N LEU A 61 0.09 2.14 6.98
CA LEU A 61 1.51 1.87 6.79
C LEU A 61 2.36 2.68 7.79
N ASP A 62 3.59 2.21 8.02
CA ASP A 62 4.62 3.06 8.62
C ASP A 62 5.17 4.02 7.54
N TRP A 63 4.55 5.18 7.42
CA TRP A 63 4.92 6.20 6.45
C TRP A 63 6.34 6.73 6.65
N GLY A 64 6.87 6.69 7.88
CA GLY A 64 8.27 7.06 8.15
C GLY A 64 9.24 6.08 7.48
N ALA A 65 8.99 4.78 7.62
CA ALA A 65 9.79 3.74 6.97
C ALA A 65 9.70 3.78 5.44
N MET A 66 8.67 4.41 4.86
CA MET A 66 8.53 4.49 3.40
C MET A 66 9.63 5.30 2.72
N VAL A 67 10.29 6.23 3.43
CA VAL A 67 11.43 6.99 2.86
C VAL A 67 12.55 6.05 2.41
N GLU A 68 13.00 5.16 3.29
CA GLU A 68 14.05 4.19 2.98
C GLU A 68 13.58 3.12 1.98
N ARG A 69 12.29 2.77 2.02
CA ARG A 69 11.71 1.77 1.13
C ARG A 69 11.56 2.31 -0.30
N TYR A 70 11.14 3.56 -0.46
CA TYR A 70 11.08 4.25 -1.76
C TYR A 70 12.49 4.51 -2.29
N ALA A 71 13.50 4.70 -1.42
CA ALA A 71 14.88 4.84 -1.85
C ALA A 71 15.42 3.66 -2.68
N ARG A 72 14.83 2.47 -2.52
CA ARG A 72 15.20 1.26 -3.30
C ARG A 72 14.80 1.34 -4.76
N THR A 73 13.97 2.30 -5.16
CA THR A 73 13.51 2.44 -6.55
C THR A 73 14.38 3.39 -7.39
N GLY A 74 15.51 3.87 -6.85
CA GLY A 74 16.46 4.71 -7.59
C GLY A 74 16.28 6.22 -7.41
N LEU A 75 15.42 6.67 -6.49
CA LEU A 75 15.29 8.08 -6.09
C LEU A 75 15.50 8.22 -4.58
N GLU A 76 16.16 9.27 -4.13
CA GLU A 76 16.13 9.71 -2.73
C GLU A 76 14.81 10.42 -2.43
N TRP A 77 14.34 10.30 -1.20
CA TRP A 77 13.06 10.85 -0.77
C TRP A 77 13.20 11.58 0.56
N GLU A 78 12.40 12.63 0.70
CA GLU A 78 12.10 13.23 1.99
C GLU A 78 10.61 13.14 2.29
N ARG A 79 10.25 13.32 3.56
CA ARG A 79 8.88 13.21 4.03
C ARG A 79 8.53 14.34 5.00
N PHE A 80 7.35 14.92 4.81
CA PHE A 80 6.65 15.69 5.83
C PHE A 80 5.47 14.86 6.35
N GLY A 81 5.47 14.57 7.66
CA GLY A 81 4.45 13.76 8.30
C GLY A 81 3.99 14.34 9.63
N ARG A 82 2.67 14.53 9.80
CA ARG A 82 2.04 15.02 11.05
C ARG A 82 0.67 14.37 11.25
N ARG A 83 0.34 14.10 12.52
CA ARG A 83 -1.02 13.77 12.94
C ARG A 83 -1.45 14.76 14.02
N ALA A 84 -2.51 15.52 13.76
CA ALA A 84 -2.94 16.62 14.62
C ALA A 84 -4.47 16.81 14.56
N LYS A 85 -5.02 17.57 15.51
CA LYS A 85 -6.45 17.91 15.58
C LYS A 85 -6.62 19.33 16.13
N GLY A 86 -7.70 20.02 15.76
CA GLY A 86 -8.00 21.36 16.27
C GLY A 86 -6.94 22.39 15.89
N GLU A 87 -6.58 23.30 16.81
CA GLU A 87 -5.58 24.35 16.55
C GLU A 87 -4.20 23.80 16.15
N ASP A 88 -3.80 22.65 16.69
CA ASP A 88 -2.56 21.98 16.29
C ASP A 88 -2.60 21.52 14.82
N LEU A 89 -3.80 21.21 14.30
CA LEU A 89 -3.96 20.83 12.90
C LEU A 89 -3.77 22.02 11.96
N ASP A 90 -4.27 23.19 12.34
CA ASP A 90 -4.11 24.40 11.54
C ASP A 90 -2.64 24.80 11.45
N ALA A 91 -1.91 24.75 12.56
CA ALA A 91 -0.46 24.98 12.59
C ALA A 91 0.31 23.93 11.76
N ALA A 92 -0.02 22.64 11.92
CA ALA A 92 0.61 21.58 11.13
C ALA A 92 0.31 21.71 9.62
N ARG A 93 -0.89 22.17 9.26
CA ARG A 93 -1.27 22.48 7.88
C ARG A 93 -0.42 23.62 7.33
N GLU A 94 -0.27 24.72 8.06
CA GLU A 94 0.57 25.85 7.63
C GLU A 94 2.02 25.43 7.40
N GLU A 95 2.61 24.66 8.32
CA GLU A 95 3.95 24.08 8.16
C GLU A 95 4.05 23.19 6.91
N ALA A 96 3.06 22.33 6.69
CA ALA A 96 3.02 21.44 5.53
C ALA A 96 2.90 22.21 4.21
N LEU A 97 2.10 23.29 4.18
CA LEU A 97 1.97 24.15 3.00
C LEU A 97 3.27 24.88 2.71
N GLY A 98 3.97 25.40 3.73
CA GLY A 98 5.30 25.99 3.57
C GLY A 98 6.29 24.99 2.98
N TRP A 99 6.35 23.79 3.56
CA TRP A 99 7.20 22.70 3.06
C TRP A 99 6.85 22.34 1.60
N ALA A 100 5.58 22.14 1.29
CA ALA A 100 5.12 21.78 -0.05
C ALA A 100 5.48 22.84 -1.10
N ARG A 101 5.23 24.13 -0.79
CA ARG A 101 5.55 25.24 -1.68
C ARG A 101 7.03 25.29 -2.02
N GLU A 102 7.91 25.17 -1.03
CA GLU A 102 9.36 25.19 -1.25
C GLU A 102 9.80 24.14 -2.30
N ARG A 103 9.27 22.92 -2.22
CA ARG A 103 9.62 21.83 -3.16
C ARG A 103 8.98 22.02 -4.53
N LEU A 104 7.71 22.43 -4.57
CA LEU A 104 7.01 22.69 -5.82
C LEU A 104 7.65 23.86 -6.60
N ASP A 105 8.13 24.89 -5.89
CA ASP A 105 8.87 26.02 -6.49
C ASP A 105 10.23 25.59 -7.06
N GLU A 106 10.86 24.56 -6.48
CA GLU A 106 12.05 23.88 -7.03
C GLU A 106 11.72 22.95 -8.21
N GLY A 107 10.45 22.79 -8.55
CA GLY A 107 9.97 21.93 -9.63
C GLY A 107 9.84 20.45 -9.26
N LEU A 108 9.90 20.12 -7.96
CA LEU A 108 9.75 18.75 -7.49
C LEU A 108 8.26 18.39 -7.32
N PRO A 109 7.79 17.28 -7.90
CA PRO A 109 6.43 16.81 -7.64
C PRO A 109 6.31 16.24 -6.24
N LEU A 110 5.10 16.23 -5.67
CA LEU A 110 4.85 15.60 -4.36
C LEU A 110 3.92 14.40 -4.51
N ILE A 111 4.05 13.44 -3.61
CA ILE A 111 3.03 12.42 -3.35
C ILE A 111 2.34 12.79 -2.04
N GLY A 112 1.03 12.97 -2.05
CA GLY A 112 0.28 13.42 -0.87
C GLY A 112 -0.95 12.58 -0.56
N PHE A 113 -1.25 12.40 0.72
CA PHE A 113 -2.43 11.69 1.21
C PHE A 113 -3.59 12.65 1.51
N ASP A 114 -4.82 12.14 1.37
CA ASP A 114 -6.08 12.79 1.78
C ASP A 114 -6.45 14.06 0.99
N LEU A 115 -5.90 14.23 -0.21
CA LEU A 115 -6.02 15.49 -0.99
C LEU A 115 -7.41 15.70 -1.61
N GLN A 116 -8.11 14.63 -2.03
CA GLN A 116 -9.47 14.72 -2.61
C GLN A 116 -10.38 13.63 -2.06
N VAL A 117 -9.82 12.44 -1.90
CA VAL A 117 -10.40 11.31 -1.19
C VAL A 117 -9.31 10.77 -0.26
N HIS A 118 -9.67 9.86 0.66
CA HIS A 118 -8.76 9.25 1.63
C HIS A 118 -7.78 8.25 0.98
N GLU A 119 -7.07 8.71 -0.04
CA GLU A 119 -6.11 8.00 -0.91
C GLU A 119 -4.94 8.93 -1.23
N PHE A 120 -3.91 8.38 -1.89
CA PHE A 120 -2.77 9.16 -2.37
C PHE A 120 -3.01 9.74 -3.76
N ALA A 121 -2.46 10.92 -3.98
CA ALA A 121 -2.44 11.63 -5.26
C ALA A 121 -1.03 12.21 -5.52
N ILE A 122 -0.78 12.57 -6.78
CA ILE A 122 0.40 13.34 -7.15
C ILE A 122 0.03 14.83 -7.10
N VAL A 123 0.84 15.64 -6.44
CA VAL A 123 0.74 17.11 -6.44
C VAL A 123 1.71 17.65 -7.48
N THR A 124 1.21 18.41 -8.43
CA THR A 124 1.98 18.96 -9.56
C THR A 124 2.21 20.46 -9.47
N GLY A 125 1.54 21.13 -8.52
CA GLY A 125 1.64 22.56 -8.31
C GLY A 125 0.63 23.04 -7.26
N TYR A 126 0.56 24.35 -7.09
CA TYR A 126 -0.39 25.00 -6.18
C TYR A 126 -0.88 26.33 -6.74
N ASP A 127 -1.99 26.82 -6.19
CA ASP A 127 -2.60 28.11 -6.53
C ASP A 127 -2.90 28.84 -5.22
N ASP A 128 -2.11 29.87 -4.90
CA ASP A 128 -2.29 30.70 -3.70
C ASP A 128 -3.57 31.56 -3.77
N GLU A 129 -3.96 32.02 -4.96
CA GLU A 129 -5.15 32.86 -5.10
C GLU A 129 -6.43 32.04 -4.88
N ARG A 130 -6.43 30.79 -5.35
CA ARG A 130 -7.54 29.85 -5.19
C ARG A 130 -7.45 29.05 -3.88
N GLY A 131 -6.29 29.00 -3.24
CA GLY A 131 -6.06 28.32 -1.97
C GLY A 131 -6.10 26.79 -2.09
N GLY A 132 -5.23 26.20 -2.92
CA GLY A 132 -5.20 24.74 -3.05
C GLY A 132 -4.08 24.18 -3.91
N PHE A 133 -4.04 22.85 -4.00
CA PHE A 133 -3.09 22.09 -4.80
C PHE A 133 -3.67 21.70 -6.16
N HIS A 134 -2.84 21.70 -7.20
CA HIS A 134 -3.09 20.96 -8.43
C HIS A 134 -2.69 19.50 -8.23
N VAL A 135 -3.63 18.59 -8.49
CA VAL A 135 -3.45 17.17 -8.16
C VAL A 135 -3.90 16.26 -9.28
N GLU A 136 -3.28 15.09 -9.33
CA GLU A 136 -3.75 13.93 -10.08
C GLU A 136 -4.01 12.76 -9.15
N SER A 137 -5.26 12.33 -9.09
CA SER A 137 -5.77 11.30 -8.22
C SER A 137 -6.62 10.30 -9.01
N ALA A 138 -6.99 9.19 -8.36
CA ALA A 138 -7.88 8.18 -8.94
C ALA A 138 -9.30 8.71 -9.28
N VAL A 139 -9.65 9.92 -8.82
CA VAL A 139 -10.95 10.56 -9.02
C VAL A 139 -10.85 11.91 -9.73
N SER A 140 -9.69 12.24 -10.32
CA SER A 140 -9.50 13.53 -10.99
C SER A 140 -10.35 13.68 -12.25
N GLU A 141 -10.76 12.60 -12.92
CA GLU A 141 -11.70 12.66 -14.04
C GLU A 141 -13.10 13.13 -13.58
N GLU A 142 -13.54 12.73 -12.39
CA GLU A 142 -14.85 13.04 -11.83
C GLU A 142 -14.89 14.35 -11.03
N LEU A 143 -13.84 14.62 -10.24
CA LEU A 143 -13.78 15.76 -9.31
C LEU A 143 -12.91 16.91 -9.83
N GLY A 144 -12.19 16.72 -10.93
CA GLY A 144 -11.17 17.64 -11.43
C GLY A 144 -9.83 17.49 -10.70
N GLY A 145 -8.79 18.13 -11.22
CA GLY A 145 -7.42 18.05 -10.68
C GLY A 145 -7.08 19.13 -9.65
N PHE A 146 -7.96 19.39 -8.69
CA PHE A 146 -7.73 20.42 -7.66
C PHE A 146 -8.16 19.97 -6.26
N ALA A 147 -7.32 20.26 -5.27
CA ALA A 147 -7.53 19.94 -3.86
C ALA A 147 -7.47 21.24 -3.01
N PRO A 148 -8.62 21.75 -2.53
CA PRO A 148 -8.65 22.96 -1.69
C PRO A 148 -7.95 22.75 -0.34
N TRP A 149 -7.18 23.73 0.13
CA TRP A 149 -6.50 23.63 1.42
C TRP A 149 -7.44 23.70 2.61
N ASP A 150 -8.59 24.35 2.50
CA ASP A 150 -9.56 24.43 3.61
C ASP A 150 -10.14 23.04 3.94
N ASP A 151 -10.27 22.18 2.92
CA ASP A 151 -10.78 20.81 3.04
C ASP A 151 -9.67 19.80 3.42
N TRP A 152 -8.39 20.19 3.34
CA TRP A 152 -7.24 19.30 3.55
C TRP A 152 -6.37 19.67 4.77
N PRO A 153 -5.99 18.72 5.63
CA PRO A 153 -6.42 17.33 5.66
C PRO A 153 -7.76 17.18 6.39
N SER A 154 -8.61 16.28 5.92
CA SER A 154 -9.92 15.98 6.50
C SER A 154 -9.82 14.97 7.66
N LEU A 155 -8.81 14.09 7.64
CA LEU A 155 -8.59 13.06 8.65
C LEU A 155 -7.64 13.49 9.79
N GLY A 156 -7.11 14.72 9.72
CA GLY A 156 -6.07 15.19 10.65
C GLY A 156 -4.73 14.45 10.48
N ILE A 157 -4.51 13.85 9.31
CA ILE A 157 -3.28 13.15 8.92
C ILE A 157 -2.70 13.88 7.72
N ILE A 158 -1.46 14.35 7.83
CA ILE A 158 -0.69 14.97 6.76
C ILE A 158 0.46 14.04 6.44
N GLU A 159 0.51 13.56 5.20
CA GLU A 159 1.61 12.77 4.67
C GLU A 159 1.96 13.30 3.29
N LEU A 160 3.17 13.82 3.14
CA LEU A 160 3.74 14.31 1.89
C LEU A 160 5.13 13.71 1.69
N PHE A 161 5.44 13.33 0.46
CA PHE A 161 6.76 12.85 0.03
C PHE A 161 7.23 13.64 -1.18
N ALA A 162 8.52 13.95 -1.24
CA ALA A 162 9.14 14.59 -2.40
C ALA A 162 10.39 13.80 -2.82
N PRO A 163 10.62 13.56 -4.12
CA PRO A 163 11.88 13.03 -4.60
C PRO A 163 12.94 14.15 -4.56
N THR A 164 14.09 13.89 -3.93
CA THR A 164 15.14 14.91 -3.76
C THR A 164 16.31 14.75 -4.70
N GLY A 165 16.36 13.65 -5.44
CA GLY A 165 17.42 13.34 -6.39
C GLY A 165 17.51 11.85 -6.69
N PRO A 166 18.47 11.42 -7.53
CA PRO A 166 18.73 10.02 -7.78
C PRO A 166 19.33 9.34 -6.55
N SER A 167 18.90 8.11 -6.27
CA SER A 167 19.62 7.19 -5.38
C SER A 167 20.36 6.13 -6.22
N ASP A 168 21.48 5.63 -5.70
CA ASP A 168 22.22 4.51 -6.29
C ASP A 168 22.19 3.32 -5.32
N PRO A 169 21.02 2.65 -5.18
CA PRO A 169 20.90 1.57 -4.22
C PRO A 169 21.74 0.38 -4.70
N ASP A 170 22.57 -0.16 -3.80
CA ASP A 170 23.24 -1.44 -4.04
C ASP A 170 22.15 -2.50 -4.32
N PRO A 171 22.16 -3.16 -5.49
CA PRO A 171 21.09 -4.08 -5.86
C PRO A 171 20.92 -5.24 -4.89
N GLU A 172 22.01 -5.75 -4.31
CA GLU A 172 21.97 -6.85 -3.35
C GLU A 172 21.34 -6.39 -2.03
N LEU A 173 21.74 -5.22 -1.53
CA LEU A 173 21.14 -4.63 -0.33
C LEU A 173 19.67 -4.24 -0.54
N ALA A 174 19.30 -3.77 -1.73
CA ALA A 174 17.91 -3.45 -2.07
C ALA A 174 17.02 -4.70 -2.02
N VAL A 175 17.48 -5.80 -2.62
CA VAL A 175 16.78 -7.10 -2.58
C VAL A 175 16.72 -7.64 -1.16
N LEU A 176 17.84 -7.62 -0.42
CA LEU A 176 17.89 -8.04 0.98
C LEU A 176 16.88 -7.25 1.83
N GLY A 177 16.87 -5.94 1.71
CA GLY A 177 15.94 -5.05 2.41
C GLY A 177 14.49 -5.30 2.01
N ALA A 178 14.21 -5.58 0.74
CA ALA A 178 12.86 -5.92 0.26
C ALA A 178 12.36 -7.25 0.83
N LEU A 179 13.18 -8.30 0.85
CA LEU A 179 12.83 -9.60 1.43
C LEU A 179 12.66 -9.50 2.96
N GLN A 180 13.50 -8.74 3.64
CA GLN A 180 13.33 -8.45 5.07
C GLN A 180 12.00 -7.72 5.33
N THR A 181 11.68 -6.72 4.51
CA THR A 181 10.42 -5.98 4.59
C THR A 181 9.23 -6.91 4.38
N ALA A 182 9.31 -7.84 3.42
CA ALA A 182 8.28 -8.84 3.17
C ALA A 182 8.04 -9.73 4.40
N LEU A 183 9.12 -10.23 5.03
CA LEU A 183 9.02 -11.07 6.22
C LEU A 183 8.39 -10.34 7.40
N GLN A 184 8.79 -9.09 7.64
CA GLN A 184 8.22 -8.25 8.70
C GLN A 184 6.72 -8.02 8.45
N LEU A 185 6.33 -7.57 7.26
CA LEU A 185 4.93 -7.26 6.97
C LEU A 185 4.05 -8.52 6.98
N LEU A 186 4.55 -9.67 6.49
CA LEU A 186 3.81 -10.93 6.53
C LEU A 186 3.67 -11.50 7.95
N SER A 187 4.64 -11.27 8.85
CA SER A 187 4.54 -11.66 10.26
C SER A 187 3.58 -10.76 11.06
N GLY A 188 3.18 -9.63 10.49
CA GLY A 188 2.36 -8.61 11.14
C GLY A 188 3.19 -7.58 11.91
N GLU A 189 4.51 -7.54 11.70
CA GLU A 189 5.38 -6.48 12.20
C GLU A 189 5.31 -5.23 11.30
N GLY A 190 5.43 -4.07 11.93
CA GLY A 190 5.46 -2.77 11.26
C GLY A 190 4.08 -2.15 11.07
N GLY A 191 3.98 -0.84 11.30
CA GLY A 191 2.78 -0.03 11.11
C GLY A 191 2.42 0.84 12.31
N ALA A 192 1.45 1.75 12.11
CA ALA A 192 1.20 2.87 13.02
C ALA A 192 0.13 2.60 14.10
N SER A 193 -0.60 1.50 14.00
CA SER A 193 -1.75 1.14 14.86
C SER A 193 -1.63 -0.26 15.47
N GLU A 194 -2.44 -0.53 16.50
CA GLU A 194 -2.56 -1.83 17.19
C GLU A 194 -3.47 -2.85 16.46
N HIS A 195 -3.95 -2.54 15.25
CA HIS A 195 -4.80 -3.45 14.49
C HIS A 195 -4.06 -4.73 14.06
N PRO A 196 -4.75 -5.87 13.88
CA PRO A 196 -4.14 -7.07 13.31
C PRO A 196 -3.54 -6.81 11.93
N ARG A 197 -2.34 -7.36 11.69
CA ARG A 197 -1.56 -7.15 10.46
C ARG A 197 -1.05 -8.45 9.87
N GLY A 198 -0.61 -8.39 8.61
CA GLY A 198 0.04 -9.52 7.93
C GLY A 198 -0.82 -10.77 7.94
N THR A 199 -0.18 -11.93 8.09
CA THR A 199 -0.88 -13.21 8.15
C THR A 199 -1.88 -13.29 9.32
N PRO A 200 -1.55 -12.81 10.54
CA PRO A 200 -2.53 -12.73 11.63
C PRO A 200 -3.81 -11.94 11.28
N ALA A 201 -3.72 -10.92 10.42
CA ALA A 201 -4.90 -10.18 9.97
C ALA A 201 -5.87 -11.05 9.17
N LEU A 202 -5.39 -11.97 8.33
CA LEU A 202 -6.25 -12.91 7.61
C LEU A 202 -7.02 -13.82 8.54
N GLU A 203 -6.38 -14.26 9.63
CA GLU A 203 -7.02 -15.11 10.64
C GLU A 203 -8.06 -14.33 11.44
N ALA A 204 -7.71 -13.12 11.90
CA ALA A 204 -8.64 -12.22 12.56
C ALA A 204 -9.84 -11.84 11.66
N TRP A 205 -9.61 -11.68 10.36
CA TRP A 205 -10.67 -11.38 9.40
C TRP A 205 -11.60 -12.59 9.20
N ALA A 206 -11.05 -13.79 9.14
CA ALA A 206 -11.84 -15.02 9.10
C ALA A 206 -12.70 -15.18 10.37
N GLU A 207 -12.14 -14.91 11.55
CA GLU A 207 -12.87 -14.92 12.82
C GLU A 207 -13.98 -13.87 12.86
N ALA A 208 -13.71 -12.66 12.36
CA ALA A 208 -14.72 -11.60 12.29
C ALA A 208 -15.91 -12.00 11.39
N LEU A 209 -15.66 -12.68 10.27
CA LEU A 209 -16.69 -13.20 9.39
C LEU A 209 -17.48 -14.35 10.04
N GLU A 210 -16.88 -15.24 10.82
CA GLU A 210 -17.65 -16.28 11.52
C GLU A 210 -18.40 -15.77 12.74
N GLY A 211 -17.89 -14.71 13.37
CA GLY A 211 -18.46 -14.12 14.56
C GLY A 211 -19.77 -13.37 14.29
N ALA A 212 -20.37 -12.91 15.40
CA ALA A 212 -21.55 -12.03 15.38
C ALA A 212 -21.20 -10.54 15.17
N GLY A 213 -19.91 -10.21 15.03
CA GLY A 213 -19.43 -8.85 14.83
C GLY A 213 -19.82 -8.28 13.47
N GLU A 214 -19.97 -6.96 13.44
CA GLU A 214 -20.26 -6.23 12.22
C GLU A 214 -19.01 -6.15 11.34
N VAL A 215 -19.19 -6.41 10.04
CA VAL A 215 -18.14 -6.32 9.02
C VAL A 215 -18.58 -5.24 8.05
N ASP A 216 -17.76 -4.22 7.86
CA ASP A 216 -18.07 -3.16 6.92
C ASP A 216 -18.09 -3.74 5.50
N ARG A 217 -19.23 -3.59 4.83
CA ARG A 217 -19.46 -4.22 3.53
C ARG A 217 -18.56 -3.64 2.44
N ALA A 218 -18.42 -2.32 2.42
CA ALA A 218 -17.65 -1.63 1.38
C ALA A 218 -16.15 -1.81 1.61
N GLY A 219 -15.70 -1.63 2.85
CA GLY A 219 -14.33 -1.85 3.28
C GLY A 219 -13.88 -3.29 3.11
N ASN A 220 -14.69 -4.29 3.43
CA ASN A 220 -14.39 -5.70 3.15
C ASN A 220 -14.13 -5.94 1.66
N ALA A 221 -15.00 -5.40 0.78
CA ALA A 221 -14.85 -5.53 -0.66
C ALA A 221 -13.58 -4.82 -1.17
N TYR A 222 -13.32 -3.62 -0.66
CA TYR A 222 -12.14 -2.82 -1.01
C TYR A 222 -10.85 -3.51 -0.59
N MET A 223 -10.75 -3.94 0.68
CA MET A 223 -9.60 -4.64 1.21
C MET A 223 -9.30 -5.93 0.45
N LEU A 224 -10.33 -6.69 0.04
CA LEU A 224 -10.14 -7.90 -0.77
C LEU A 224 -9.53 -7.56 -2.14
N ALA A 225 -10.01 -6.50 -2.79
CA ALA A 225 -9.49 -6.05 -4.08
C ALA A 225 -8.03 -5.60 -3.97
N VAL A 226 -7.71 -4.78 -2.96
CA VAL A 226 -6.35 -4.31 -2.69
C VAL A 226 -5.42 -5.48 -2.39
N LEU A 227 -5.80 -6.38 -1.47
CA LEU A 227 -4.97 -7.52 -1.09
C LEU A 227 -4.73 -8.46 -2.28
N GLN A 228 -5.76 -8.77 -3.07
CA GLN A 228 -5.61 -9.60 -4.26
C GLN A 228 -4.58 -8.99 -5.22
N ALA A 229 -4.73 -7.70 -5.56
CA ALA A 229 -3.84 -7.01 -6.48
C ALA A 229 -2.40 -6.99 -5.96
N ALA A 230 -2.22 -6.62 -4.68
CA ALA A 230 -0.91 -6.58 -4.03
C ALA A 230 -0.20 -7.95 -4.06
N ARG A 231 -0.93 -9.05 -3.82
CA ARG A 231 -0.35 -10.41 -3.87
C ARG A 231 -0.08 -10.89 -5.29
N ILE A 232 -0.83 -10.46 -6.30
CA ILE A 232 -0.49 -10.73 -7.70
C ILE A 232 0.86 -10.08 -8.04
N ASP A 233 1.03 -8.81 -7.67
CA ASP A 233 2.31 -8.09 -7.85
C ASP A 233 3.44 -8.73 -7.02
N GLY A 234 3.16 -9.16 -5.79
CA GLY A 234 4.13 -9.87 -4.95
C GLY A 234 4.62 -11.19 -5.57
N ALA A 235 3.73 -11.97 -6.18
CA ALA A 235 4.13 -13.20 -6.88
C ALA A 235 5.01 -12.88 -8.11
N ALA A 236 4.63 -11.88 -8.91
CA ALA A 236 5.44 -11.46 -10.07
C ALA A 236 6.82 -10.91 -9.64
N PHE A 237 6.91 -10.21 -8.51
CA PHE A 237 8.19 -9.77 -7.96
C PHE A 237 9.10 -10.93 -7.56
N LEU A 238 8.55 -11.93 -6.84
CA LEU A 238 9.32 -13.11 -6.44
C LEU A 238 9.79 -13.92 -7.67
N HIS A 239 8.98 -13.97 -8.72
CA HIS A 239 9.33 -14.57 -10.00
C HIS A 239 10.58 -13.91 -10.60
N ASP A 240 10.54 -12.58 -10.79
CA ASP A 240 11.65 -11.83 -11.37
C ASP A 240 12.94 -11.98 -10.55
N LEU A 241 12.83 -11.99 -9.22
CA LEU A 241 13.98 -12.25 -8.35
C LEU A 241 14.52 -13.67 -8.50
N ALA A 242 13.66 -14.67 -8.65
CA ALA A 242 14.08 -16.06 -8.86
C ALA A 242 14.84 -16.21 -10.18
N GLU A 243 14.40 -15.54 -11.24
CA GLU A 243 15.12 -15.52 -12.53
C GLU A 243 16.44 -14.75 -12.46
N SER A 244 16.47 -13.64 -11.72
CA SER A 244 17.60 -12.73 -11.64
C SER A 244 18.70 -13.20 -10.68
N VAL A 245 18.36 -14.01 -9.68
CA VAL A 245 19.29 -14.50 -8.65
C VAL A 245 19.27 -16.02 -8.58
N PRO A 246 19.98 -16.72 -9.50
CA PRO A 246 19.92 -18.18 -9.62
C PRO A 246 20.16 -18.97 -8.32
N PRO A 247 21.06 -18.56 -7.40
CA PRO A 247 21.21 -19.23 -6.10
C PRO A 247 19.94 -19.24 -5.24
N LEU A 248 19.04 -18.29 -5.43
CA LEU A 248 17.79 -18.14 -4.67
C LEU A 248 16.56 -18.66 -5.44
N ALA A 249 16.74 -19.12 -6.68
CA ALA A 249 15.64 -19.47 -7.58
C ALA A 249 14.67 -20.50 -6.98
N GLU A 250 15.20 -21.52 -6.29
CA GLU A 250 14.38 -22.58 -5.71
C GLU A 250 13.50 -22.09 -4.54
N PRO A 251 14.03 -21.47 -3.47
CA PRO A 251 13.18 -20.93 -2.41
C PRO A 251 12.26 -19.80 -2.90
N LEU A 252 12.72 -18.91 -3.79
CA LEU A 252 11.88 -17.84 -4.33
C LEU A 252 10.76 -18.37 -5.23
N GLY A 253 11.01 -19.41 -6.02
CA GLY A 253 9.96 -20.08 -6.81
C GLY A 253 8.88 -20.73 -5.93
N ARG A 254 9.28 -21.35 -4.81
CA ARG A 254 8.31 -21.85 -3.81
C ARG A 254 7.51 -20.72 -3.16
N ALA A 255 8.16 -19.59 -2.89
CA ALA A 255 7.49 -18.41 -2.34
C ALA A 255 6.47 -17.85 -3.35
N GLU A 256 6.87 -17.70 -4.62
CA GLU A 256 5.99 -17.30 -5.72
C GLU A 256 4.75 -18.20 -5.79
N ASP A 257 4.95 -19.52 -5.89
CA ASP A 257 3.86 -20.49 -5.97
C ASP A 257 2.91 -20.37 -4.78
N ALA A 258 3.45 -20.22 -3.56
CA ALA A 258 2.64 -20.03 -2.37
C ALA A 258 1.81 -18.74 -2.42
N VAL A 259 2.38 -17.62 -2.89
CA VAL A 259 1.64 -16.36 -3.06
C VAL A 259 0.58 -16.47 -4.15
N ARG A 260 0.85 -17.16 -5.26
CA ARG A 260 -0.16 -17.45 -6.29
C ARG A 260 -1.34 -18.22 -5.70
N GLU A 261 -1.09 -19.19 -4.84
CA GLU A 261 -2.17 -19.91 -4.16
C GLU A 261 -2.98 -19.03 -3.18
N VAL A 262 -2.37 -18.00 -2.56
CA VAL A 262 -3.12 -16.96 -1.80
C VAL A 262 -4.14 -16.31 -2.72
N THR A 263 -3.71 -15.84 -3.90
CA THR A 263 -4.57 -15.15 -4.87
C THR A 263 -5.68 -16.06 -5.41
N GLN A 264 -5.41 -17.36 -5.56
CA GLN A 264 -6.42 -18.34 -5.96
C GLN A 264 -7.45 -18.57 -4.85
N ALA A 265 -7.01 -18.63 -3.59
CA ALA A 265 -7.90 -18.80 -2.45
C ALA A 265 -8.84 -17.60 -2.25
N LEU A 266 -8.35 -16.38 -2.52
CA LEU A 266 -9.09 -15.13 -2.39
C LEU A 266 -10.01 -14.82 -3.58
N SER A 267 -9.69 -15.30 -4.78
CA SER A 267 -10.43 -14.99 -6.02
C SER A 267 -11.96 -15.17 -5.94
N PRO A 268 -12.50 -16.27 -5.37
CA PRO A 268 -13.95 -16.41 -5.19
C PRO A 268 -14.58 -15.29 -4.34
N LEU A 269 -13.83 -14.72 -3.40
CA LEU A 269 -14.32 -13.66 -2.51
C LEU A 269 -14.55 -12.35 -3.26
N LEU A 270 -13.80 -12.07 -4.32
CA LEU A 270 -14.03 -10.89 -5.17
C LEU A 270 -15.36 -10.97 -5.92
N THR A 271 -15.85 -12.19 -6.20
CA THR A 271 -17.18 -12.40 -6.79
C THR A 271 -18.28 -12.34 -5.72
N LEU A 272 -18.00 -12.85 -4.52
CA LEU A 272 -18.94 -12.81 -3.40
C LEU A 272 -19.10 -11.40 -2.82
N PHE A 273 -18.05 -10.59 -2.80
CA PHE A 273 -18.03 -9.24 -2.24
C PHE A 273 -17.45 -8.25 -3.26
N PRO A 274 -18.14 -7.99 -4.38
CA PRO A 274 -17.62 -7.14 -5.45
C PRO A 274 -17.54 -5.67 -5.04
N PHE A 275 -16.37 -5.04 -5.17
CA PHE A 275 -16.23 -3.59 -4.94
C PHE A 275 -16.98 -2.77 -6.02
N PRO A 276 -17.61 -1.62 -5.68
CA PRO A 276 -17.76 -1.03 -4.34
C PRO A 276 -18.99 -1.57 -3.56
N ALA A 277 -19.79 -2.44 -4.18
CA ALA A 277 -21.07 -2.88 -3.62
C ALA A 277 -20.97 -3.97 -2.53
N GLY A 278 -19.83 -4.61 -2.34
CA GLY A 278 -19.59 -5.70 -1.37
C GLY A 278 -20.63 -6.82 -1.31
N GLY A 279 -21.45 -7.00 -2.35
CA GLY A 279 -22.54 -7.97 -2.41
C GLY A 279 -23.67 -7.63 -1.44
N HIS A 280 -24.82 -7.15 -1.95
CA HIS A 280 -25.94 -6.75 -1.10
C HIS A 280 -26.44 -7.92 -0.23
N GLY A 281 -26.30 -7.79 1.09
CA GLY A 281 -26.68 -8.82 2.07
C GLY A 281 -25.71 -10.00 2.21
N ASN A 282 -24.65 -10.08 1.39
CA ASN A 282 -23.73 -11.22 1.42
C ASN A 282 -22.92 -11.27 2.72
N VAL A 283 -22.47 -10.12 3.22
CA VAL A 283 -21.79 -10.02 4.52
C VAL A 283 -22.70 -10.33 5.71
N ALA A 284 -24.02 -10.42 5.52
CA ALA A 284 -24.98 -10.83 6.56
C ALA A 284 -25.43 -12.29 6.41
N ASN A 285 -25.03 -12.98 5.34
CA ASN A 285 -25.42 -14.37 5.08
C ASN A 285 -24.45 -15.33 5.79
N PRO A 286 -24.91 -16.17 6.75
CA PRO A 286 -24.02 -17.05 7.52
C PRO A 286 -23.22 -18.03 6.67
N GLY A 287 -23.83 -18.63 5.64
CA GLY A 287 -23.15 -19.61 4.79
C GLY A 287 -22.08 -18.96 3.90
N LEU A 288 -22.33 -17.75 3.40
CA LEU A 288 -21.32 -17.00 2.64
C LEU A 288 -20.18 -16.51 3.52
N ARG A 289 -20.49 -16.08 4.75
CA ARG A 289 -19.49 -15.71 5.76
C ARG A 289 -18.57 -16.88 6.11
N GLU A 290 -19.13 -18.07 6.35
CA GLU A 290 -18.36 -19.30 6.62
C GLU A 290 -17.46 -19.68 5.43
N ALA A 291 -18.00 -19.62 4.20
CA ALA A 291 -17.20 -19.87 3.00
C ALA A 291 -16.04 -18.87 2.85
N ALA A 292 -16.29 -17.59 3.17
CA ALA A 292 -15.30 -16.53 3.13
C ALA A 292 -14.21 -16.71 4.18
N ALA A 293 -14.58 -17.02 5.43
CA ALA A 293 -13.64 -17.31 6.50
C ALA A 293 -12.72 -18.50 6.16
N ASN A 294 -13.28 -19.57 5.58
CA ASN A 294 -12.49 -20.72 5.13
C ASN A 294 -11.50 -20.36 4.02
N ALA A 295 -11.86 -19.46 3.10
CA ALA A 295 -10.96 -18.97 2.07
C ALA A 295 -9.80 -18.13 2.66
N LEU A 296 -10.11 -17.22 3.58
CA LEU A 296 -9.09 -16.41 4.28
C LEU A 296 -8.12 -17.28 5.09
N ARG A 297 -8.60 -18.33 5.76
CA ARG A 297 -7.70 -19.28 6.46
C ARG A 297 -6.80 -20.07 5.52
N ARG A 298 -7.31 -20.47 4.36
CA ARG A 298 -6.45 -21.09 3.33
C ARG A 298 -5.38 -20.09 2.89
N ALA A 299 -5.77 -18.86 2.54
CA ALA A 299 -4.85 -17.79 2.20
C ALA A 299 -3.78 -17.57 3.28
N ALA A 300 -4.14 -17.53 4.57
CA ALA A 300 -3.19 -17.43 5.68
C ALA A 300 -2.20 -18.61 5.73
N GLY A 301 -2.68 -19.83 5.47
CA GLY A 301 -1.83 -21.01 5.36
C GLY A 301 -0.83 -20.93 4.19
N HIS A 302 -1.24 -20.35 3.07
CA HIS A 302 -0.37 -20.10 1.91
C HIS A 302 0.64 -18.97 2.20
N GLU A 303 0.24 -17.87 2.85
CA GLU A 303 1.15 -16.80 3.26
C GLU A 303 2.25 -17.28 4.21
N ARG A 304 1.94 -18.16 5.17
CA ARG A 304 2.98 -18.78 6.02
C ARG A 304 4.01 -19.56 5.21
N ARG A 305 3.57 -20.30 4.19
CA ARG A 305 4.48 -21.04 3.32
C ARG A 305 5.35 -20.10 2.49
N ALA A 306 4.77 -19.01 1.99
CA ALA A 306 5.52 -17.97 1.31
C ALA A 306 6.58 -17.35 2.23
N ALA A 307 6.20 -16.92 3.44
CA ALA A 307 7.12 -16.35 4.42
C ALA A 307 8.25 -17.32 4.79
N GLN A 308 7.96 -18.61 4.97
CA GLN A 308 8.98 -19.62 5.24
C GLN A 308 9.99 -19.74 4.09
N ALA A 309 9.51 -19.74 2.85
CA ALA A 309 10.37 -19.82 1.67
C ALA A 309 11.18 -18.53 1.44
N ILE A 310 10.59 -17.35 1.69
CA ILE A 310 11.31 -16.06 1.68
C ILE A 310 12.40 -16.06 2.76
N ALA A 311 12.12 -16.58 3.95
CA ALA A 311 13.10 -16.64 5.04
C ALA A 311 14.30 -17.53 4.70
N GLU A 312 14.07 -18.63 3.98
CA GLU A 312 15.13 -19.49 3.45
C GLU A 312 16.00 -18.74 2.42
N ALA A 313 15.38 -18.07 1.44
CA ALA A 313 16.12 -17.25 0.47
C ALA A 313 16.93 -16.13 1.16
N PHE A 314 16.32 -15.45 2.13
CA PHE A 314 16.97 -14.41 2.93
C PHE A 314 18.18 -14.94 3.71
N GLY A 315 18.04 -16.11 4.35
CA GLY A 315 19.12 -16.77 5.08
C GLY A 315 20.29 -17.19 4.18
N MET A 316 20.03 -17.52 2.91
CA MET A 316 21.05 -17.85 1.93
C MET A 316 21.87 -16.62 1.50
N MET A 317 21.26 -15.43 1.43
CA MET A 317 21.98 -14.18 1.13
C MET A 317 22.90 -13.75 2.27
N GLY A 318 22.49 -13.94 3.53
CA GLY A 318 23.32 -13.60 4.69
C GLY A 318 24.49 -14.55 4.98
N ALA A 319 24.61 -15.65 4.23
CA ALA A 319 25.67 -16.65 4.36
C ALA A 319 26.76 -16.54 3.28
N VAL A 320 26.66 -15.55 2.39
CA VAL A 320 27.62 -15.23 1.32
C VAL A 320 28.64 -14.19 1.78
#